data_AF-D3DXM5-F1
#
_entry.id   AF-D3DXM5-F1
#
_cell.length_a   1.000
_cell.length_b   1.000
_cell.length_c   1.000
_cell.angle_alpha   90.00
_cell.angle_beta   90.00
_cell.angle_gamma   90.00
#
_symmetry.space_group_name_H-M   'P 1'
#
loop_
_entity.id
_entity.type
_entity.pdbx_description
1 polymer ?
#
loop_
_entity_poly.entity_id
_entity_poly.type
_entity_poly.pdbx_seq_one_letter_code
_entity_poly.pdbx_strand_id
1 'polypeptide(L)' 'MGEWSEYFEDFPEENSANYVSGKFDPKGAEAQRSAEAKRRQDQASLDAEIRAIVQKHRPPAADKK' A
#
# COMPACT_ATOMS: atom_id res chain seq x y z
N MET A 1 -12.67 16.33 17.85
CA MET A 1 -13.39 16.62 16.59
C MET A 1 -13.83 15.26 16.11
N GLY A 2 -15.13 15.03 15.84
CA GLY A 2 -15.58 13.72 15.35
C GLY A 2 -14.69 13.31 14.19
N GLU A 3 -14.07 12.14 14.30
CA GLU A 3 -13.10 11.68 13.31
C GLU A 3 -13.85 11.57 11.98
N TRP A 4 -13.28 12.08 10.90
CA TRP A 4 -13.94 12.09 9.58
C TRP A 4 -14.38 10.69 9.12
N SER A 5 -13.82 9.64 9.72
CA SER A 5 -14.26 8.26 9.59
C SER A 5 -15.68 8.00 10.12
N GLU A 6 -16.07 8.61 11.24
CA GLU A 6 -17.40 8.42 11.86
C GLU A 6 -18.52 8.99 10.98
N TYR A 7 -18.24 10.06 10.22
CA TYR A 7 -19.20 10.62 9.25
C TYR A 7 -19.54 9.64 8.12
N PHE A 8 -18.52 8.93 7.60
CA PHE A 8 -18.70 7.96 6.52
C PHE A 8 -19.24 6.60 7.00
N GLU A 9 -19.28 6.35 8.31
CA GLU A 9 -19.98 5.18 8.86
C GLU A 9 -21.49 5.33 8.70
N ASP A 10 -22.03 6.53 8.94
CA ASP A 10 -23.45 6.84 8.77
C ASP A 10 -23.84 7.12 7.31
N PHE A 11 -22.92 7.70 6.52
CA PHE A 11 -23.13 8.03 5.10
C PHE A 11 -22.06 7.41 4.20
N PRO A 12 -22.03 6.08 4.05
CA PRO A 12 -20.98 5.41 3.29
C PRO A 12 -21.01 5.76 1.80
N GLU A 13 -22.16 6.16 1.26
CA GLU A 13 -22.35 6.61 -0.13
C GLU A 13 -21.63 7.94 -0.46
N GLU A 14 -21.33 8.78 0.53
CA GLU A 14 -20.58 10.01 0.28
C GLU A 14 -19.07 9.76 0.20
N ASN A 15 -18.61 8.60 0.65
CA ASN A 15 -17.21 8.23 0.55
C ASN A 15 -16.90 7.75 -0.88
N SER A 16 -16.25 8.61 -1.67
CA SER A 16 -15.80 8.25 -3.02
C SER A 16 -14.87 7.02 -3.03
N ALA A 17 -14.19 6.71 -1.92
CA ALA A 17 -13.36 5.51 -1.81
C ALA A 17 -14.16 4.20 -1.76
N ASN A 18 -15.49 4.26 -1.55
CA ASN A 18 -16.37 3.09 -1.61
C ASN A 18 -16.88 2.79 -3.03
N TYR A 19 -16.45 3.53 -4.05
CA TYR A 19 -16.87 3.30 -5.42
C TYR A 19 -15.83 2.48 -6.17
N VAL A 20 -16.28 1.40 -6.80
CA VAL A 20 -15.46 0.56 -7.69
C VAL A 20 -16.02 0.69 -9.11
N SER A 21 -15.18 1.12 -10.05
CA SER A 21 -15.57 1.32 -11.46
C SER A 21 -16.82 2.21 -11.63
N GLY A 22 -16.96 3.24 -10.79
CA GLY A 22 -18.09 4.19 -10.82
C GLY A 22 -19.37 3.67 -10.17
N LYS A 23 -19.36 2.48 -9.57
CA LYS A 23 -20.50 1.92 -8.83
C LYS A 23 -20.18 1.90 -7.33
N PHE A 24 -21.15 2.28 -6.51
CA PHE A 24 -21.04 2.16 -5.06
C PHE A 24 -20.95 0.67 -4.66
N ASP A 25 -19.77 0.27 -4.19
CA ASP A 25 -19.46 -1.08 -3.72
C ASP A 25 -18.40 -1.01 -2.59
N PRO A 26 -18.83 -0.67 -1.35
CA PRO A 26 -17.92 -0.48 -0.22
C PRO A 26 -17.12 -1.75 0.12
N LYS A 27 -17.73 -2.93 -0.06
CA LYS A 27 -17.06 -4.22 0.19
C LYS A 27 -16.01 -4.53 -0.89
N GLY A 28 -16.34 -4.28 -2.16
CA GLY A 28 -15.37 -4.40 -3.25
C GLY A 28 -14.19 -3.45 -3.07
N ALA A 29 -14.46 -2.21 -2.67
CA ALA A 29 -13.42 -1.22 -2.39
C ALA A 29 -12.53 -1.60 -1.20
N GLU A 30 -13.11 -2.12 -0.12
CA GLU A 30 -12.35 -2.65 1.02
C GLU A 30 -11.48 -3.85 0.62
N ALA A 31 -12.01 -4.77 -0.18
CA ALA A 31 -11.25 -5.90 -0.71
C ALA A 31 -10.07 -5.45 -1.58
N GLN A 32 -10.25 -4.43 -2.43
CA GLN A 32 -9.15 -3.85 -3.22
C GLN A 32 -8.09 -3.20 -2.32
N ARG A 33 -8.50 -2.39 -1.34
CA ARG A 33 -7.57 -1.76 -0.39
C ARG A 33 -6.76 -2.78 0.40
N SER A 34 -7.40 -3.82 0.91
CA SER A 34 -6.71 -4.89 1.65
C SER A 34 -5.74 -5.68 0.76
N ALA A 35 -6.13 -5.98 -0.48
CA ALA A 35 -5.26 -6.64 -1.46
C ALA A 35 -4.05 -5.76 -1.82
N GLU A 36 -4.24 -4.47 -2.02
CA GLU A 36 -3.17 -3.51 -2.30
C GLU A 36 -2.22 -3.34 -1.11
N ALA A 37 -2.77 -3.24 0.11
CA ALA A 37 -1.97 -3.18 1.33
C ALA A 37 -1.08 -4.43 1.48
N LYS A 38 -1.65 -5.63 1.24
CA LYS A 38 -0.89 -6.88 1.25
C LYS A 38 0.22 -6.87 0.20
N ARG A 39 -0.10 -6.50 -1.04
CA ARG A 39 0.88 -6.41 -2.13
C ARG A 39 2.01 -5.44 -1.79
N ARG A 40 1.70 -4.29 -1.19
CA ARG A 40 2.68 -3.30 -0.77
C ARG A 40 3.62 -3.83 0.31
N GLN A 41 3.08 -4.59 1.27
CA GLN A 41 3.88 -5.22 2.32
C GLN A 41 4.82 -6.29 1.75
N ASP A 42 4.32 -7.13 0.84
CA ASP A 42 5.11 -8.16 0.17
C ASP A 42 6.23 -7.50 -0.66
N GLN A 43 5.91 -6.45 -1.42
CA GLN A 43 6.90 -5.69 -2.19
C GLN A 43 7.97 -5.06 -1.30
N ALA A 44 7.59 -4.46 -0.16
CA ALA A 44 8.55 -3.88 0.78
C ALA A 44 9.52 -4.93 1.34
N SER A 45 9.04 -6.15 1.57
CA SER A 45 9.86 -7.29 2.03
C SER A 45 10.86 -7.71 0.95
N LEU A 46 10.40 -7.85 -0.29
CA LEU A 46 11.26 -8.18 -1.44
C LEU A 46 12.31 -7.10 -1.70
N ASP A 47 11.93 -5.83 -1.64
CA ASP A 47 12.84 -4.70 -1.82
C ASP A 47 13.94 -4.70 -0.74
N ALA A 48 13.60 -5.05 0.50
CA ALA A 48 14.57 -5.17 1.59
C ALA A 48 15.57 -6.33 1.34
N GLU A 49 15.08 -7.47 0.86
CA GLU A 49 15.92 -8.62 0.50
C GLU A 49 16.87 -8.28 -0.66
N ILE A 50 16.36 -7.64 -1.72
CA ILE A 50 17.17 -7.19 -2.86
C ILE A 50 18.28 -6.25 -2.38
N ARG A 51 17.96 -5.28 -1.51
CA ARG A 51 18.96 -4.37 -0.95
C ARG A 51 20.05 -5.12 -0.17
N ALA A 52 19.69 -6.11 0.62
CA ALA A 52 20.65 -6.93 1.37
C ALA A 52 21.57 -7.73 0.42
N ILE A 53 21.02 -8.32 -0.64
CA ILE A 53 21.79 -9.05 -1.66
C ILE A 53 22.76 -8.10 -2.37
N VAL A 54 22.28 -6.93 -2.80
CA VAL A 54 23.11 -5.91 -3.46
C VAL A 54 24.24 -5.46 -2.55
N GLN A 55 23.96 -5.22 -1.26
CA GLN A 55 24.98 -4.85 -0.29
C GLN A 55 26.04 -5.96 -0.10
N LYS A 56 25.60 -7.22 0.00
CA LYS A 56 26.49 -8.38 0.16
C LYS A 56 27.43 -8.58 -1.01
N HIS A 57 26.96 -8.34 -2.23
CA HIS A 57 27.73 -8.54 -3.47
C HIS A 57 28.28 -7.24 -4.04
N ARG A 58 28.16 -6.13 -3.30
CA ARG A 58 28.73 -4.85 -3.72
C ARG A 58 30.24 -5.03 -3.85
N PRO A 59 30.82 -4.91 -5.05
CA PRO A 59 32.26 -4.95 -5.18
C PRO A 59 32.86 -3.80 -4.35
N PRO A 60 34.02 -4.00 -3.71
CA PRO A 60 34.72 -2.91 -3.05
C PRO A 60 34.89 -1.80 -4.10
N ALA A 61 34.45 -0.59 -3.74
CA ALA A 61 34.70 0.57 -4.58
C ALA A 61 36.20 0.59 -4.85
N ALA A 62 36.60 0.47 -6.12
CA ALA A 62 38.00 0.50 -6.49
C ALA A 62 38.62 1.75 -5.84
N ASP A 63 39.45 1.52 -4.82
CA ASP A 63 40.18 2.56 -4.11
C ASP A 63 40.96 3.35 -5.18
N LYS A 64 40.43 4.53 -5.50
CA LYS A 64 41.15 5.47 -6.34
C LYS A 64 42.23 6.08 -5.45
N LYS A 65 43.46 5.62 -5.71
CA LYS A 65 44.75 6.14 -5.24
C LYS A 65 44.77 7.65 -5.03
#